data_AF-A0A0N1IDQ2-F1
#
_entry.id   AF-A0A0N1IDQ2-F1
#
_cell.length_a   1.000
_cell.length_b   1.000
_cell.length_c   1.000
_cell.angle_alpha   90.00
_cell.angle_beta   90.00
_cell.angle_gamma   90.00
#
_symmetry.space_group_name_H-M   'P 1'
#
loop_
_entity.id
_entity.type
_entity.pdbx_description
1 polymer ?
#
loop_
_entity_poly.entity_id
_entity_poly.type
_entity_poly.pdbx_seq_one_letter_code
_entity_poly.pdbx_strand_id
1 'polypeptide(L)'
;MYAHDKASDVVADQCLSEMYPKGKRVEFQESDEACIIYCVLKKFGIMNSNGVINLEAYRKRVLQAHQLDQRKLMSDSSGSSCAESAEGAQHKQDVCKKAKIFNDCTHLYKILL
;
A
#
# COMPACT_ATOMS: atom_id res chain seq x y z
N MET A 1 1.35 -4.85 -13.60
CA MET A 1 1.26 -3.49 -14.18
C MET A 1 0.69 -2.64 -13.06
N TYR A 2 1.55 -1.89 -12.38
CA TYR A 2 1.20 -1.15 -11.16
C TYR A 2 0.39 0.11 -11.48
N ALA A 3 -0.50 0.51 -10.59
CA ALA A 3 -1.19 1.78 -10.68
C ALA A 3 -0.24 2.92 -10.30
N HIS A 4 0.47 3.48 -11.29
CA HIS A 4 1.31 4.66 -11.08
C HIS A 4 0.44 5.91 -11.25
N ASP A 5 0.11 6.59 -10.14
CA ASP A 5 -0.55 7.89 -10.18
C ASP A 5 0.20 8.92 -9.33
N LYS A 6 0.16 10.19 -9.73
CA LYS A 6 0.88 11.29 -9.06
C LYS A 6 0.49 11.45 -7.58
N ALA A 7 -0.73 11.04 -7.22
CA ALA A 7 -1.20 11.11 -5.84
C ALA A 7 -0.44 10.11 -4.95
N SER A 8 -0.14 8.92 -5.47
CA SER A 8 0.65 7.90 -4.77
C SER A 8 2.06 8.37 -4.52
N ASP A 9 2.69 9.03 -5.51
CA ASP A 9 4.06 9.55 -5.39
C ASP A 9 4.16 10.61 -4.29
N VAL A 10 3.21 11.57 -4.27
CA VAL A 10 3.16 12.62 -3.24
C VAL A 10 2.98 12.02 -1.85
N VAL A 11 2.09 11.03 -1.72
CA VAL A 11 1.84 10.38 -0.43
C VAL A 11 3.04 9.54 0.01
N ALA A 12 3.73 8.87 -0.91
CA ALA A 12 4.95 8.12 -0.62
C ALA A 12 6.08 9.04 -0.15
N ASP A 13 6.25 10.21 -0.79
CA ASP A 13 7.23 11.23 -0.36
C ASP A 13 6.93 11.79 1.03
N GLN A 14 5.65 12.01 1.35
CA GLN A 14 5.23 12.38 2.70
C GLN A 14 5.57 11.28 3.71
N CYS A 15 5.29 10.02 3.40
CA CYS A 15 5.62 8.89 4.27
C CYS A 15 7.13 8.76 4.49
N LEU A 16 7.93 8.93 3.44
CA LEU A 16 9.38 8.97 3.53
C LEU A 16 9.86 10.09 4.43
N SER A 17 9.33 11.31 4.24
CA SER A 17 9.68 12.48 5.05
C SER A 17 9.28 12.34 6.52
N GLU A 18 8.16 11.67 6.80
CA GLU A 18 7.70 11.37 8.16
C GLU A 18 8.59 10.33 8.86
N MET A 19 9.03 9.30 8.14
CA MET A 19 9.94 8.29 8.70
C MET A 19 11.39 8.76 8.81
N TYR A 20 11.83 9.63 7.89
CA TYR A 20 13.21 10.14 7.82
C TYR A 20 13.25 11.68 7.83
N PRO A 21 13.07 12.31 9.01
CA PRO A 21 13.16 13.76 9.13
C PRO A 21 14.54 14.26 8.68
N LYS A 22 14.55 15.33 7.88
CA LYS A 22 15.78 15.97 7.37
C LYS A 22 16.77 16.24 8.50
N GLY A 23 18.01 15.77 8.33
CA GLY A 23 19.10 15.97 9.29
C GLY A 23 19.57 14.70 10.01
N LYS A 24 18.85 13.58 9.91
CA LYS A 24 19.35 12.26 10.33
C LYS A 24 19.79 11.46 9.11
N ARG A 25 21.06 11.06 9.05
CA ARG A 25 21.49 10.00 8.12
C ARG A 25 20.90 8.70 8.65
N VAL A 26 19.84 8.23 8.03
CA VAL A 26 19.28 6.90 8.29
C VAL A 26 19.48 6.11 7.02
N GLU A 27 20.12 4.95 7.14
CA GLU A 27 20.23 4.01 6.03
C GLU A 27 18.88 3.34 5.84
N PHE A 28 18.41 3.31 4.59
CA PHE A 28 17.16 2.68 4.22
C PHE A 28 17.32 1.16 4.29
N GLN A 29 16.56 0.49 5.15
CA GLN A 29 16.51 -0.96 5.25
C GLN A 29 15.36 -1.52 4.41
N GLU A 30 15.48 -2.76 3.96
CA GLU A 30 14.42 -3.42 3.18
C GLU A 30 13.09 -3.52 3.97
N SER A 31 13.17 -3.59 5.30
CA SER A 31 12.00 -3.52 6.18
C SER A 31 11.26 -2.19 6.13
N ASP A 32 11.94 -1.12 5.74
CA ASP A 32 11.37 0.23 5.71
C ASP A 32 10.39 0.38 4.53
N GLU A 33 10.64 -0.34 3.43
CA GLU A 33 9.71 -0.43 2.30
C GLU A 33 8.32 -0.89 2.77
N ALA A 34 8.26 -1.92 3.62
CA ALA A 34 7.00 -2.44 4.15
C ALA A 34 6.24 -1.37 4.96
N CYS A 35 6.95 -0.58 5.77
CA CYS A 35 6.32 0.46 6.57
C CYS A 35 5.92 1.69 5.76
N ILE A 36 6.61 2.01 4.68
CA ILE A 36 6.19 3.06 3.74
C ILE A 36 4.93 2.63 3.01
N ILE A 37 4.86 1.38 2.54
CA ILE A 37 3.63 0.83 1.95
C ILE A 37 2.47 0.93 2.95
N TYR A 38 2.69 0.53 4.21
CA TYR A 38 1.68 0.68 5.26
C TYR A 38 1.24 2.14 5.43
N CYS A 39 2.18 3.07 5.51
CA CYS A 39 1.87 4.49 5.63
C CYS A 39 1.01 5.00 4.46
N VAL A 40 1.35 4.60 3.23
CA VAL A 40 0.59 4.94 2.03
C VAL A 40 -0.83 4.36 2.09
N LEU A 41 -0.98 3.05 2.37
CA LEU A 41 -2.28 2.41 2.52
C LEU A 41 -3.13 3.06 3.62
N LYS A 42 -2.49 3.49 4.71
CA LYS A 42 -3.15 4.18 5.82
C LYS A 42 -3.65 5.56 5.42
N LYS A 43 -2.84 6.37 4.74
CA LYS A 43 -3.24 7.71 4.27
C LYS A 43 -4.36 7.65 3.24
N PHE A 44 -4.41 6.60 2.42
CA PHE A 44 -5.53 6.35 1.51
C PHE A 44 -6.75 5.69 2.17
N GLY A 45 -6.69 5.39 3.46
CA GLY A 45 -7.79 4.75 4.21
C GLY A 45 -8.05 3.29 3.84
N ILE A 46 -7.13 2.66 3.09
CA ILE A 46 -7.18 1.25 2.69
C ILE A 46 -6.80 0.35 3.86
N MET A 47 -5.97 0.84 4.79
CA MET A 47 -5.62 0.13 6.01
C MET A 47 -5.74 1.07 7.21
N ASN A 48 -6.18 0.57 8.37
CA ASN A 48 -6.18 1.37 9.60
C ASN A 48 -4.95 1.09 10.49
N SER A 49 -4.83 1.79 11.62
CA SER A 49 -3.71 1.61 12.56
C SER A 49 -3.59 0.20 13.15
N ASN A 50 -4.67 -0.58 13.11
CA ASN A 50 -4.70 -1.96 13.61
C ASN A 50 -4.43 -2.98 12.49
N GLY A 51 -4.07 -2.53 11.29
CA GLY A 51 -3.82 -3.40 10.14
C GLY A 51 -5.08 -3.98 9.50
N VAL A 52 -6.28 -3.48 9.82
CA VAL A 52 -7.53 -3.92 9.18
C VAL A 52 -7.64 -3.28 7.80
N ILE A 53 -7.91 -4.10 6.78
CA ILE A 53 -8.02 -3.68 5.39
C ILE A 53 -9.47 -3.27 5.09
N ASN A 54 -9.65 -2.06 4.58
CA ASN A 54 -10.91 -1.55 4.06
C ASN A 54 -10.98 -1.79 2.55
N LEU A 55 -11.68 -2.86 2.15
CA LEU A 55 -11.85 -3.25 0.76
C LEU A 55 -12.66 -2.21 -0.05
N GLU A 56 -13.55 -1.44 0.58
CA GLU A 56 -14.30 -0.38 -0.12
C GLU A 56 -13.37 0.76 -0.52
N ALA A 57 -12.50 1.20 0.40
CA ALA A 57 -11.48 2.21 0.11
C ALA A 57 -10.50 1.72 -0.97
N TYR A 58 -10.09 0.45 -0.91
CA TYR A 58 -9.27 -0.19 -1.95
C TYR A 58 -9.95 -0.13 -3.32
N ARG A 59 -11.20 -0.60 -3.44
CA ARG A 59 -11.95 -0.57 -4.71
C ARG A 59 -12.07 0.84 -5.27
N LYS A 60 -12.42 1.80 -4.41
CA LYS A 60 -12.51 3.21 -4.80
C LYS A 60 -11.18 3.72 -5.35
N ARG A 61 -10.06 3.35 -4.72
CA ARG A 61 -8.73 3.74 -5.16
C ARG A 61 -8.32 3.11 -6.48
N VAL A 62 -8.56 1.81 -6.64
CA VAL A 62 -8.34 1.08 -7.90
C VAL A 62 -9.13 1.76 -9.02
N LEU A 63 -10.41 2.05 -8.81
CA LEU A 63 -11.24 2.75 -9.80
C LEU A 63 -10.67 4.13 -10.16
N GLN A 64 -10.22 4.92 -9.18
CA GLN A 64 -9.62 6.24 -9.41
C GLN A 64 -8.31 6.15 -10.22
N ALA A 65 -7.44 5.21 -9.88
CA ALA A 65 -6.17 5.05 -10.59
C ALA A 65 -6.35 4.48 -12.00
N HIS A 66 -7.39 3.68 -12.23
CA HIS A 66 -7.72 3.10 -13.54
C HIS A 66 -8.69 3.93 -14.39
N GLN A 67 -9.10 5.14 -13.97
CA GLN A 67 -9.87 6.03 -14.85
C GLN A 67 -9.12 6.35 -16.17
N LEU A 68 -7.80 6.15 -16.21
CA LEU A 68 -6.96 6.30 -17.40
C LEU A 68 -6.78 5.01 -18.22
N ASP A 69 -7.17 3.83 -17.69
CA ASP A 69 -6.90 2.53 -18.33
C ASP A 69 -8.08 1.56 -18.11
N GLN A 70 -9.16 1.73 -18.88
CA GLN A 70 -10.42 0.98 -18.77
C GLN A 70 -10.30 -0.53 -19.02
N ARG A 71 -9.15 -1.05 -19.47
CA ARG A 71 -9.01 -2.45 -19.89
C ARG A 71 -8.67 -3.44 -18.77
N LYS A 72 -8.40 -2.95 -17.56
CA LYS A 72 -8.06 -3.78 -16.39
C LYS A 72 -8.80 -3.30 -15.15
N LEU A 73 -10.13 -3.45 -15.14
CA LEU A 73 -10.80 -3.67 -13.87
C LEU A 73 -10.27 -5.01 -13.34
N MET A 74 -9.24 -4.96 -12.48
CA MET A 74 -8.84 -6.14 -11.71
C MET A 74 -10.10 -6.62 -11.01
N SER A 75 -10.53 -7.84 -11.36
CA SER A 75 -11.70 -8.48 -10.79
C SER A 75 -11.68 -8.28 -9.28
N ASP A 76 -12.81 -7.86 -8.73
CA ASP A 76 -12.99 -7.53 -7.31
C ASP A 76 -12.60 -8.71 -6.38
N SER A 77 -12.56 -9.93 -6.95
CA SER A 77 -12.03 -11.14 -6.34
C SER A 77 -10.56 -11.04 -5.90
N SER A 78 -9.74 -10.23 -6.57
CA SER A 78 -8.32 -10.06 -6.23
C SER A 78 -8.13 -9.36 -4.88
N GLY A 79 -8.90 -8.30 -4.60
CA GLY A 79 -8.79 -7.55 -3.34
C GLY A 79 -9.14 -8.40 -2.12
N SER A 80 -10.28 -9.10 -2.17
CA SER A 80 -10.72 -9.96 -1.06
C SER A 80 -9.74 -11.11 -0.78
N SER A 81 -9.29 -11.83 -1.82
CA SER A 81 -8.33 -12.94 -1.66
C SER A 81 -6.96 -12.46 -1.18
N CYS A 82 -6.51 -11.27 -1.59
CA CYS A 82 -5.28 -10.66 -1.08
C CYS A 82 -5.42 -10.23 0.38
N ALA A 83 -6.59 -9.72 0.79
CA ALA A 83 -6.86 -9.39 2.18
C ALA A 83 -6.87 -10.64 3.07
N GLU A 84 -7.49 -11.73 2.61
CA GLU A 84 -7.45 -13.04 3.29
C GLU A 84 -6.01 -13.56 3.42
N SER A 85 -5.21 -13.43 2.36
CA SER A 85 -3.78 -13.80 2.38
C SER A 85 -2.98 -12.98 3.40
N ALA A 86 -3.26 -11.69 3.49
CA ALA A 86 -2.61 -10.79 4.46
C ALA A 86 -3.07 -11.09 5.91
N GLU A 87 -4.34 -11.48 6.11
CA GLU A 87 -4.90 -11.89 7.41
C GLU A 87 -4.38 -13.26 7.88
N GLY A 88 -4.09 -14.17 6.94
CA GLY A 88 -3.58 -15.53 7.20
C GLY A 88 -2.06 -15.63 7.33
N ALA A 89 -1.32 -14.56 7.05
CA ALA A 89 0.13 -14.56 7.14
C ALA A 89 0.62 -14.65 8.60
N GLN A 90 1.75 -15.33 8.81
CA GLN A 90 2.38 -15.57 10.12
C GLN A 90 2.74 -14.27 10.88
N HIS A 91 2.76 -13.13 10.19
CA HIS A 91 3.09 -11.81 10.73
C HIS A 91 1.87 -10.92 10.98
N LYS A 92 0.70 -11.49 11.33
CA LYS A 92 -0.56 -10.75 11.51
C LYS A 92 -0.49 -9.51 12.43
N GLN A 93 0.42 -9.49 13.40
CA GLN A 93 0.63 -8.37 14.33
C GLN A 93 1.57 -7.29 13.79
N ASP A 94 2.36 -7.58 12.75
CA ASP A 94 3.23 -6.63 12.08
C ASP A 94 2.47 -5.97 10.92
N VAL A 95 1.92 -4.79 11.19
CA VAL A 95 1.10 -4.03 10.24
C VAL A 95 1.87 -3.65 8.98
N CYS A 96 3.19 -3.44 9.07
CA CYS A 96 4.03 -3.10 7.92
C CYS A 96 4.17 -4.31 6.99
N LYS A 97 4.51 -5.49 7.53
CA LYS A 97 4.59 -6.72 6.71
C LYS A 97 3.25 -7.09 6.11
N LYS A 98 2.17 -6.96 6.88
CA LYS A 98 0.81 -7.20 6.39
C LYS A 98 0.45 -6.28 5.22
N ALA A 99 0.79 -5.00 5.32
CA ALA A 99 0.63 -4.04 4.24
C ALA A 99 1.41 -4.42 2.98
N LYS A 100 2.67 -4.85 3.15
CA LYS A 100 3.51 -5.33 2.03
C LYS A 100 2.91 -6.54 1.34
N ILE A 101 2.47 -7.56 2.09
CA ILE A 101 1.82 -8.76 1.52
C ILE A 101 0.58 -8.37 0.72
N PHE A 102 -0.26 -7.50 1.27
CA PHE A 102 -1.46 -7.03 0.57
C PHE A 102 -1.11 -6.25 -0.71
N ASN A 103 -0.13 -5.36 -0.64
CA ASN A 103 0.32 -4.57 -1.79
C ASN A 103 0.96 -5.43 -2.88
N ASP A 104 1.80 -6.39 -2.50
CA ASP A 104 2.49 -7.30 -3.43
C ASP A 104 1.46 -8.19 -4.16
N CYS A 105 0.43 -8.64 -3.46
CA CYS A 105 -0.66 -9.44 -4.03
C CYS A 105 -1.56 -8.62 -4.98
N THR A 106 -1.89 -7.37 -4.61
CA THR A 106 -2.76 -6.49 -5.41
C THR A 106 -2.01 -5.75 -6.52
N HIS A 107 -0.69 -5.68 -6.44
CA HIS A 107 0.16 -4.80 -7.25
C HIS A 107 -0.31 -3.35 -7.27
N LEU A 108 -0.86 -2.87 -6.15
CA LEU A 108 -1.49 -1.56 -6.08
C LEU A 108 -0.47 -0.43 -6.22
N TYR A 109 0.60 -0.48 -5.43
CA TYR A 109 1.66 0.54 -5.43
C TYR A 109 3.02 -0.07 -5.71
N LYS A 110 3.86 0.71 -6.41
CA LYS A 110 5.29 0.46 -6.56
C LYS A 110 6.02 1.69 -6.04
N ILE A 111 6.79 1.53 -4.98
CA ILE A 111 7.64 2.62 -4.50
C ILE A 111 8.83 2.70 -5.46
N LEU A 112 9.01 3.86 -6.11
CA LEU A 112 10.22 4.18 -6.87
C LEU A 112 11.09 5.04 -5.95
N LEU A 113 12.07 4.41 -5.30
CA LEU A 113 13.10 5.08 -4.49
C LEU A 113 14.33 5.38 -5.34
#